data_AF-A0A1W1UGP5-F1
#
_entry.id   AF-A0A1W1UGP5-F1
#
_cell.length_a   1.000
_cell.length_b   1.000
_cell.length_c   1.000
_cell.angle_alpha   90.00
_cell.angle_beta   90.00
_cell.angle_gamma   90.00
#
_symmetry.space_group_name_H-M   'P 1'
#
loop_
_entity.id
_entity.type
_entity.pdbx_description
1 polymer ?
#
loop_
_entity_poly.entity_id
_entity_poly.type
_entity_poly.pdbx_seq_one_letter_code
_entity_poly.pdbx_strand_id
1 'polypeptide(L)'
;MAATLALVFALGVRHGIDADHLAAIDGFSRLRPSRWTGVLFGLGHGLVVTLLALLAGHLGQDFGLDWLAPYLFLGVAALNLWRLLRPAPAHTHRLPALALGPFVVGLLLAVGMETSSQLAALSLARSLSPLALGLTFTLGMVLADGLDGLLASQLQRGQRADPRRSDIASRVMGWLVVGLSLLFALTGLANVSLEDVAGPLGLAVFGVLLALRIWSRMGPRTPQVA
;
A
#
# COMPACT_ATOMS: atom_id res chain seq x y z
N MET A 1 26.26 10.05 3.34
CA MET A 1 25.39 10.09 2.15
C MET A 1 24.90 8.71 1.75
N ALA A 2 25.75 7.79 1.27
CA ALA A 2 25.33 6.47 0.79
C ALA A 2 24.53 5.63 1.81
N ALA A 3 24.98 5.56 3.06
CA ALA A 3 24.27 4.83 4.12
C ALA A 3 22.87 5.40 4.41
N THR A 4 22.71 6.73 4.35
CA THR A 4 21.41 7.39 4.53
C THR A 4 20.47 7.10 3.37
N LEU A 5 20.97 7.14 2.14
CA LEU A 5 20.18 6.77 0.96
C LEU A 5 19.76 5.30 0.99
N ALA A 6 20.65 4.39 1.40
CA ALA A 6 20.31 2.98 1.58
C ALA A 6 19.23 2.77 2.66
N LEU A 7 19.32 3.49 3.79
CA LEU A 7 18.29 3.46 4.82
C LEU A 7 16.96 3.98 4.31
N VAL A 8 16.94 5.13 3.64
CA VAL A 8 15.72 5.73 3.08
C VAL A 8 15.09 4.86 2.00
N PHE A 9 15.91 4.20 1.19
CA PHE A 9 15.44 3.18 0.24
C PHE A 9 14.77 2.01 0.99
N ALA A 10 15.39 1.48 2.04
CA ALA A 10 14.84 0.40 2.83
C ALA A 10 13.54 0.80 3.55
N LEU A 11 13.45 2.05 4.03
CA LEU A 11 12.21 2.62 4.57
C LEU A 11 11.11 2.68 3.49
N GLY A 12 11.46 3.07 2.26
CA GLY A 12 10.54 3.04 1.13
C GLY A 12 10.04 1.62 0.83
N VAL A 13 10.93 0.64 0.77
CA VAL A 13 10.56 -0.79 0.60
C VAL A 13 9.61 -1.23 1.71
N ARG A 14 9.91 -0.90 2.97
CA ARG A 14 9.05 -1.23 4.11
C ARG A 14 7.68 -0.56 3.98
N HIS A 15 7.63 0.70 3.61
CA HIS A 15 6.39 1.45 3.46
C HIS A 15 5.50 0.87 2.36
N GLY A 16 6.08 0.47 1.21
CA GLY A 16 5.33 -0.19 0.14
C GLY A 16 4.76 -1.57 0.49
N ILE A 17 5.10 -2.09 1.67
CA ILE A 17 4.61 -3.36 2.19
C ILE A 17 3.46 -3.16 3.20
N ASP A 18 3.13 -1.92 3.54
CA ASP A 18 2.05 -1.61 4.46
C ASP A 18 0.69 -2.12 3.95
N ALA A 19 -0.23 -2.43 4.87
CA ALA A 19 -1.42 -3.19 4.51
C ALA A 19 -2.39 -2.41 3.61
N ASP A 20 -2.38 -1.08 3.68
CA ASP A 20 -3.16 -0.19 2.82
C ASP A 20 -2.68 -0.23 1.36
N HIS A 21 -1.35 -0.25 1.14
CA HIS A 21 -0.75 -0.49 -0.18
C HIS A 21 -1.19 -1.85 -0.72
N LEU A 22 -0.98 -2.93 0.05
CA LEU A 22 -1.34 -4.30 -0.33
C LEU A 22 -2.85 -4.41 -0.63
N ALA A 23 -3.70 -3.75 0.16
CA ALA A 23 -5.14 -3.72 -0.06
C ALA A 23 -5.53 -3.06 -1.39
N ALA A 24 -4.98 -1.86 -1.62
CA ALA A 24 -5.30 -1.08 -2.80
C ALA A 24 -4.86 -1.83 -4.06
N ILE A 25 -3.64 -2.35 -4.06
CA ILE A 25 -3.06 -3.07 -5.19
C ILE A 25 -3.80 -4.38 -5.46
N ASP A 26 -4.12 -5.19 -4.44
CA ASP A 26 -4.92 -6.40 -4.61
C ASP A 26 -6.34 -6.09 -5.12
N GLY A 27 -6.97 -5.06 -4.53
CA GLY A 27 -8.28 -4.58 -4.91
C GLY A 27 -8.38 -4.14 -6.37
N PHE A 28 -7.36 -3.46 -6.90
CA PHE A 28 -7.30 -3.10 -8.32
C PHE A 28 -6.89 -4.27 -9.22
N SER A 29 -6.00 -5.15 -8.75
CA SER A 29 -5.57 -6.33 -9.51
C SER A 29 -6.72 -7.31 -9.78
N ARG A 30 -7.74 -7.35 -8.90
CA ARG A 30 -8.99 -8.08 -9.12
C ARG A 30 -9.88 -7.48 -10.20
N LEU A 31 -9.98 -6.15 -10.22
CA LEU A 31 -10.80 -5.42 -11.20
C LEU A 31 -10.16 -5.48 -12.59
N ARG A 32 -8.84 -5.36 -12.64
CA ARG A 32 -8.05 -5.43 -13.87
C ARG A 32 -6.67 -6.04 -13.57
N PRO A 33 -6.47 -7.33 -13.88
CA PRO A 33 -5.18 -7.98 -13.70
C PRO A 33 -4.10 -7.32 -14.57
N SER A 34 -3.25 -6.50 -13.96
CA SER A 34 -2.15 -5.80 -14.64
C SER A 34 -0.90 -5.85 -13.79
N ARG A 35 0.25 -6.17 -14.41
CA ARG A 35 1.55 -6.14 -13.74
C ARG A 35 1.98 -4.74 -13.29
N TRP A 36 1.33 -3.71 -13.85
CA TRP A 36 1.66 -2.30 -13.59
C TRP A 36 0.82 -1.68 -12.47
N THR A 37 -0.18 -2.40 -11.93
CA THR A 37 -1.08 -1.87 -10.90
C THR A 37 -0.32 -1.30 -9.72
N GLY A 38 0.63 -2.06 -9.19
CA GLY A 38 1.46 -1.62 -8.06
C GLY A 38 2.43 -0.50 -8.41
N VAL A 39 3.07 -0.56 -9.59
CA VAL A 39 3.96 0.51 -10.05
C VAL A 39 3.21 1.84 -10.18
N LEU A 40 2.00 1.82 -10.76
CA LEU A 40 1.17 3.02 -10.88
C LEU A 40 0.74 3.56 -9.52
N PHE A 41 0.36 2.68 -8.60
CA PHE A 41 0.01 3.06 -7.23
C PHE A 41 1.20 3.74 -6.52
N GLY A 42 2.36 3.06 -6.48
CA GLY A 42 3.55 3.58 -5.82
C GLY A 42 4.09 4.87 -6.45
N LEU A 43 3.96 5.05 -7.76
CA LEU A 43 4.32 6.31 -8.43
C LEU A 43 3.40 7.47 -8.02
N GLY A 44 2.09 7.22 -7.90
CA GLY A 44 1.15 8.22 -7.41
C GLY A 44 1.47 8.60 -5.97
N HIS A 45 1.58 7.59 -5.10
CA HIS A 45 1.89 7.79 -3.68
C HIS A 45 3.23 8.52 -3.50
N GLY A 46 4.27 8.06 -4.19
CA GLY A 46 5.62 8.59 -4.06
C GLY A 46 5.78 10.00 -4.61
N LEU A 47 4.99 10.37 -5.62
CA LEU A 47 4.92 11.74 -6.11
C LEU A 47 4.47 12.69 -5.00
N VAL A 48 3.37 12.37 -4.31
CA VAL A 48 2.86 13.21 -3.22
C VAL A 48 3.84 13.22 -2.04
N VAL A 49 4.38 12.07 -1.64
CA VAL A 49 5.38 12.00 -0.56
C VAL A 49 6.61 12.86 -0.89
N THR A 50 7.12 12.79 -2.12
CA THR A 50 8.29 13.59 -2.55
C THR A 50 7.97 15.08 -2.60
N LEU A 51 6.79 15.46 -3.11
CA LEU A 51 6.35 16.85 -3.17
C LEU A 51 6.13 17.43 -1.77
N LEU A 52 5.53 16.68 -0.85
CA LEU A 52 5.33 17.10 0.53
C LEU A 52 6.66 17.22 1.28
N ALA A 53 7.61 16.29 1.08
CA ALA A 53 8.94 16.38 1.67
C ALA A 53 9.71 17.62 1.16
N LEU A 54 9.58 17.95 -0.14
CA LEU A 54 10.10 19.18 -0.71
C LEU A 54 9.44 20.41 -0.09
N LEU A 55 8.12 20.43 -0.01
CA LEU A 55 7.34 21.54 0.51
C LEU A 55 7.67 21.82 1.97
N ALA A 56 7.68 20.79 2.81
CA ALA A 56 8.06 20.88 4.22
C ALA A 56 9.52 21.35 4.41
N GLY A 57 10.42 20.96 3.52
CA GLY A 57 11.79 21.47 3.50
C GLY A 57 11.92 22.97 3.21
N HIS A 58 10.93 23.57 2.53
CA HIS A 58 10.94 25.00 2.18
C HIS A 58 10.03 25.86 3.08
N LEU A 59 8.85 25.36 3.46
CA LEU A 59 7.85 26.09 4.24
C LEU A 59 7.97 25.88 5.75
N GLY A 60 8.82 24.96 6.21
CA GLY A 60 8.88 24.54 7.61
C GLY A 60 7.86 23.45 7.94
N GLN A 61 7.93 22.91 9.16
CA GLN A 61 7.15 21.74 9.61
C GLN A 61 5.68 22.05 9.95
N ASP A 62 5.25 23.31 9.88
CA ASP A 62 3.89 23.72 10.28
C ASP A 62 2.79 23.35 9.25
N PHE A 63 3.19 22.82 8.08
CA PHE A 63 2.27 22.43 7.01
C PHE A 63 1.86 20.96 7.14
N GLY A 64 1.02 20.64 8.13
CA GLY A 64 0.53 19.29 8.39
C GLY A 64 -0.84 18.99 7.77
N LEU A 65 -0.92 17.97 6.92
CA LEU A 65 -2.18 17.38 6.44
C LEU A 65 -2.55 16.11 7.20
N ASP A 66 -1.88 15.86 8.33
CA ASP A 66 -2.02 14.63 9.13
C ASP A 66 -3.44 14.46 9.68
N TRP A 67 -4.16 15.56 9.87
CA TRP A 67 -5.57 15.57 10.25
C TRP A 67 -6.48 14.87 9.23
N LEU A 68 -6.07 14.76 7.96
CA LEU A 68 -6.83 14.04 6.92
C LEU A 68 -6.64 12.52 6.99
N ALA A 69 -5.53 12.04 7.55
CA ALA A 69 -5.17 10.62 7.52
C ALA A 69 -6.25 9.71 8.13
N PRO A 70 -6.85 10.01 9.30
CA PRO A 70 -7.85 9.14 9.91
C PRO A 70 -9.09 8.99 9.03
N TYR A 71 -9.50 10.06 8.34
CA TYR A 71 -10.66 10.05 7.45
C TYR A 71 -10.39 9.25 6.16
N LEU A 72 -9.18 9.32 5.62
CA LEU A 72 -8.75 8.49 4.49
C LEU A 72 -8.74 7.01 4.87
N PHE A 73 -8.22 6.65 6.05
CA PHE A 73 -8.27 5.28 6.57
C PHE A 73 -9.69 4.79 6.82
N LEU A 74 -10.61 5.62 7.33
CA LEU A 74 -12.04 5.29 7.39
C LEU A 74 -12.62 5.02 6.00
N GLY A 75 -12.24 5.81 5.01
CA GLY A 75 -12.62 5.59 3.61
C GLY A 75 -12.15 4.24 3.08
N VAL A 76 -10.89 3.89 3.29
CA VAL A 76 -10.31 2.58 2.90
C VAL A 76 -11.00 1.43 3.63
N ALA A 77 -11.25 1.57 4.94
CA ALA A 77 -11.96 0.58 5.73
C ALA A 77 -13.38 0.37 5.20
N ALA A 78 -14.12 1.45 4.96
CA ALA A 78 -15.49 1.41 4.45
C ALA A 78 -15.55 0.79 3.04
N LEU A 79 -14.65 1.17 2.15
CA LEU A 79 -14.56 0.62 0.78
C LEU A 79 -14.25 -0.88 0.79
N ASN A 80 -13.28 -1.31 1.60
CA ASN A 80 -12.94 -2.74 1.71
C ASN A 80 -14.05 -3.54 2.39
N LEU A 81 -14.67 -3.01 3.45
CA LEU A 81 -15.81 -3.64 4.11
C LEU A 81 -16.99 -3.78 3.14
N TRP A 82 -17.31 -2.73 2.38
CA TRP A 82 -18.36 -2.78 1.37
C TRP A 82 -18.10 -3.87 0.32
N ARG A 83 -16.85 -4.02 -0.14
CA ARG A 83 -16.45 -5.08 -1.08
C ARG A 83 -16.56 -6.49 -0.49
N LEU A 84 -16.22 -6.66 0.80
CA LEU A 84 -16.34 -7.95 1.49
C LEU A 84 -17.80 -8.36 1.72
N LEU A 85 -18.64 -7.38 2.04
CA LEU A 85 -20.08 -7.59 2.28
C LEU A 85 -20.88 -7.73 0.97
N ARG A 86 -20.39 -7.17 -0.14
CA ARG A 86 -21.02 -7.25 -1.46
C ARG A 86 -20.04 -7.84 -2.49
N PRO A 87 -19.84 -9.17 -2.52
CA PRO A 87 -19.01 -9.80 -3.53
C PRO A 87 -19.60 -9.47 -4.92
N ALA A 88 -18.85 -8.74 -5.74
CA ALA A 88 -19.29 -8.41 -7.08
C ALA A 88 -19.43 -9.70 -7.92
N PRO A 89 -20.46 -9.80 -8.78
CA PRO A 89 -20.58 -10.90 -9.72
C PRO A 89 -19.35 -10.94 -10.64
N ALA A 90 -18.93 -12.15 -11.01
CA ALA A 90 -17.78 -12.36 -11.88
C ALA A 90 -17.94 -11.59 -13.20
N HIS A 91 -16.97 -10.74 -13.51
CA HIS A 91 -16.77 -10.08 -14.80
C HIS A 91 -17.91 -9.17 -15.30
N THR A 92 -17.87 -7.90 -14.89
CA THR A 92 -18.38 -6.81 -15.73
C THR A 92 -17.25 -5.82 -16.01
N HIS A 93 -16.44 -6.12 -17.03
CA HIS A 93 -15.58 -5.12 -17.66
C HIS A 93 -16.46 -3.98 -18.19
N ARG A 94 -15.98 -2.71 -18.13
CA ARG A 94 -16.16 -1.65 -19.17
C ARG A 94 -15.86 -0.21 -18.70
N LEU A 95 -14.75 0.08 -18.00
CA LEU A 95 -14.33 1.49 -17.87
C LEU A 95 -12.81 1.66 -18.09
N PRO A 96 -12.37 2.27 -19.22
CA PRO A 96 -10.96 2.60 -19.45
C PRO A 96 -10.40 3.60 -18.42
N ALA A 97 -11.27 4.36 -17.75
CA ALA A 97 -10.92 5.27 -16.65
C ALA A 97 -10.24 4.56 -15.45
N LEU A 98 -10.41 3.23 -15.28
CA LEU A 98 -9.72 2.48 -14.23
C LEU A 98 -8.22 2.25 -14.51
N ALA A 99 -7.71 2.54 -15.71
CA ALA A 99 -6.28 2.34 -16.02
C ALA A 99 -5.36 3.17 -15.12
N LEU A 100 -5.76 4.41 -14.80
CA LEU A 100 -5.06 5.31 -13.89
C LEU A 100 -5.60 5.26 -12.45
N GLY A 101 -6.62 4.43 -12.19
CA GLY A 101 -7.23 4.28 -10.87
C GLY A 101 -6.22 4.01 -9.75
N PRO A 102 -5.25 3.07 -9.91
CA PRO A 102 -4.22 2.83 -8.90
C PRO A 102 -3.37 4.08 -8.62
N PHE A 103 -2.99 4.82 -9.66
CA PHE A 103 -2.20 6.05 -9.52
C PHE A 103 -2.98 7.12 -8.73
N VAL A 104 -4.24 7.34 -9.08
CA VAL A 104 -5.09 8.32 -8.37
C VAL A 104 -5.30 7.94 -6.91
N VAL A 105 -5.55 6.66 -6.62
CA VAL A 105 -5.70 6.21 -5.22
C VAL A 105 -4.38 6.33 -4.46
N GLY A 106 -3.25 6.04 -5.10
CA GLY A 106 -1.92 6.29 -4.52
C GLY A 106 -1.70 7.77 -4.17
N LEU A 107 -2.10 8.69 -5.06
CA LEU A 107 -2.07 10.13 -4.74
C LEU A 107 -2.89 10.45 -3.49
N LEU A 108 -4.13 9.92 -3.40
CA LEU A 108 -5.04 10.22 -2.30
C LEU A 108 -4.56 9.66 -0.96
N LEU A 109 -3.98 8.45 -0.94
CA LEU A 109 -3.49 7.82 0.29
C LEU A 109 -2.20 8.43 0.83
N ALA A 110 -1.44 9.13 -0.01
CA ALA A 110 -0.24 9.83 0.43
C ALA A 110 -0.49 11.16 1.15
N VAL A 111 -1.70 11.73 1.07
CA VAL A 111 -2.00 13.11 1.52
C VAL A 111 -1.89 13.29 3.04
N GLY A 112 -1.97 12.22 3.84
CA GLY A 112 -1.94 12.29 5.31
C GLY A 112 -0.69 11.71 5.98
N MET A 113 0.44 11.64 5.27
CA MET A 113 1.58 10.83 5.73
C MET A 113 2.68 11.62 6.45
N GLU A 114 2.85 11.30 7.74
CA GLU A 114 4.00 11.56 8.61
C GLU A 114 5.35 11.28 7.93
N THR A 115 5.39 10.33 6.99
CA THR A 115 6.59 9.96 6.23
C THR A 115 7.20 11.13 5.47
N SER A 116 6.38 12.08 4.99
CA SER A 116 6.86 13.28 4.31
C SER A 116 7.60 14.23 5.27
N SER A 117 7.06 14.40 6.48
CA SER A 117 7.66 15.17 7.58
C SER A 117 8.96 14.54 8.07
N GLN A 118 9.01 13.21 8.19
CA GLN A 118 10.22 12.46 8.55
C GLN A 118 11.34 12.60 7.51
N LEU A 119 11.01 12.54 6.21
CA LEU A 119 11.99 12.73 5.14
C LEU A 119 12.52 14.17 5.12
N ALA A 120 11.65 15.16 5.33
CA ALA A 120 12.05 16.57 5.42
C ALA A 120 12.98 16.82 6.63
N ALA A 121 12.63 16.29 7.81
CA ALA A 121 13.45 16.39 9.01
C ALA A 121 14.83 15.72 8.83
N LEU A 122 14.86 14.53 8.23
CA LEU A 122 16.10 13.82 7.92
C LEU A 122 16.96 14.58 6.90
N SER A 123 16.32 15.26 5.94
CA SER A 123 16.98 16.11 4.95
C SER A 123 17.75 17.24 5.61
N LEU A 124 17.10 17.95 6.53
CA LEU A 124 17.69 19.04 7.30
C LEU A 124 18.82 18.51 8.20
N ALA A 125 18.58 17.42 8.93
CA ALA A 125 19.54 16.83 9.86
C ALA A 125 20.82 16.31 9.17
N ARG A 126 20.73 15.86 7.92
CA ARG A 126 21.86 15.28 7.17
C ARG A 126 22.39 16.19 6.06
N SER A 127 21.88 17.42 5.94
CA SER A 127 22.20 18.36 4.85
C SER A 127 22.07 17.72 3.46
N LEU A 128 21.06 16.86 3.28
CA LEU A 128 20.76 16.20 2.01
C LEU A 128 19.63 16.94 1.30
N SER A 129 19.48 16.70 -0.01
CA SER A 129 18.36 17.25 -0.78
C SER A 129 17.06 16.50 -0.45
N PRO A 130 15.96 17.19 -0.10
CA PRO A 130 14.69 16.52 0.17
C PRO A 130 14.15 15.78 -1.06
N LEU A 131 14.44 16.31 -2.26
CA LEU A 131 14.15 15.63 -3.53
C LEU A 131 14.88 14.29 -3.62
N ALA A 132 16.18 14.26 -3.32
CA ALA A 132 16.97 13.03 -3.39
C ALA A 132 16.47 11.98 -2.40
N LEU A 133 16.10 12.38 -1.18
CA LEU A 133 15.50 11.48 -0.19
C LEU A 133 14.12 10.99 -0.65
N GLY A 134 13.24 11.89 -1.11
CA GLY A 134 11.91 11.53 -1.60
C GLY A 134 11.93 10.59 -2.80
N LEU A 135 12.81 10.84 -3.78
CA LEU A 135 12.99 9.95 -4.94
C LEU A 135 13.56 8.59 -4.54
N THR A 136 14.51 8.56 -3.61
CA THR A 136 15.11 7.31 -3.12
C THR A 136 14.09 6.47 -2.35
N PHE A 137 13.29 7.11 -1.51
CA PHE A 137 12.18 6.48 -0.80
C PHE A 137 11.15 5.94 -1.81
N THR A 138 10.73 6.76 -2.76
CA THR A 138 9.78 6.39 -3.81
C THR A 138 10.28 5.20 -4.63
N LEU A 139 11.57 5.14 -4.94
CA LEU A 139 12.16 4.03 -5.68
C LEU A 139 12.04 2.71 -4.91
N GLY A 140 12.34 2.71 -3.60
CA GLY A 140 12.18 1.53 -2.75
C GLY A 140 10.73 1.07 -2.68
N MET A 141 9.81 2.02 -2.50
CA MET A 141 8.38 1.77 -2.41
C MET A 141 7.80 1.24 -3.73
N VAL A 142 8.10 1.87 -4.86
CA VAL A 142 7.67 1.43 -6.20
C VAL A 142 8.19 0.02 -6.52
N LEU A 143 9.37 -0.34 -6.03
CA LEU A 143 9.90 -1.70 -6.18
C LEU A 143 9.05 -2.71 -5.40
N ALA A 144 8.72 -2.41 -4.13
CA ALA A 144 7.87 -3.27 -3.31
C ALA A 144 6.44 -3.37 -3.88
N ASP A 145 5.80 -2.24 -4.15
CA ASP A 145 4.46 -2.16 -4.74
C ASP A 145 4.42 -2.86 -6.11
N GLY A 146 5.44 -2.63 -6.95
CA GLY A 146 5.56 -3.25 -8.27
C GLY A 146 5.65 -4.77 -8.21
N LEU A 147 6.45 -5.30 -7.27
CA LEU A 147 6.50 -6.74 -7.00
C LEU A 147 5.14 -7.25 -6.52
N ASP A 148 4.46 -6.52 -5.62
CA ASP A 148 3.14 -6.89 -5.16
C ASP A 148 2.11 -6.94 -6.30
N GLY A 149 2.06 -5.90 -7.14
CA GLY A 149 1.17 -5.84 -8.29
C GLY A 149 1.47 -6.92 -9.34
N LEU A 150 2.74 -7.23 -9.57
CA LEU A 150 3.14 -8.33 -10.44
C LEU A 150 2.63 -9.67 -9.89
N LEU A 151 2.86 -9.93 -8.61
CA LEU A 151 2.42 -11.15 -7.93
C LEU A 151 0.89 -11.26 -7.86
N ALA A 152 0.17 -10.15 -7.63
CA ALA A 152 -1.28 -10.10 -7.60
C ALA A 152 -1.86 -10.37 -8.99
N SER A 153 -1.29 -9.74 -10.03
CA SER A 153 -1.73 -9.95 -11.41
C SER A 153 -1.46 -11.37 -11.91
N GLN A 154 -0.41 -12.04 -11.43
CA GLN A 154 -0.13 -13.44 -11.76
C GLN A 154 -1.13 -14.38 -11.08
N LEU A 155 -1.52 -14.10 -9.84
CA LEU A 155 -2.56 -14.86 -9.14
C LEU A 155 -3.91 -14.76 -9.86
N GLN A 156 -4.25 -13.58 -10.37
CA GLN A 156 -5.52 -13.38 -11.07
C GLN A 156 -5.51 -13.90 -12.52
N ARG A 157 -4.36 -13.88 -13.21
CA ARG A 157 -4.22 -14.40 -14.59
C ARG A 157 -3.98 -15.91 -14.64
N GLY A 158 -3.35 -16.47 -13.62
CA GLY A 158 -3.10 -17.90 -13.50
C GLY A 158 -4.24 -18.58 -12.77
N GLN A 159 -5.21 -19.15 -13.49
CA GLN A 159 -6.16 -20.12 -12.96
C GLN A 159 -5.46 -21.42 -12.51
N ARG A 160 -4.57 -21.36 -11.50
CA ARG A 160 -3.76 -22.50 -11.03
C ARG A 160 -3.65 -22.59 -9.50
N ALA A 161 -4.32 -21.73 -8.75
CA ALA A 161 -4.56 -21.92 -7.32
C ALA A 161 -6.01 -22.39 -7.12
N ASP A 162 -6.22 -23.33 -6.22
CA ASP A 162 -7.54 -23.77 -5.78
C ASP A 162 -8.46 -22.55 -5.56
N PRO A 163 -9.55 -22.40 -6.33
CA PRO A 163 -10.44 -21.24 -6.25
C PRO A 163 -10.89 -20.94 -4.81
N ARG A 164 -11.09 -21.99 -4.00
CA ARG A 164 -11.47 -21.85 -2.59
C ARG A 164 -10.37 -21.23 -1.74
N ARG A 165 -9.11 -21.64 -1.92
CA ARG A 165 -7.96 -21.08 -1.17
C ARG A 165 -7.68 -19.64 -1.57
N SER A 166 -7.79 -19.33 -2.87
CA SER A 166 -7.66 -17.95 -3.37
C SER A 166 -8.72 -17.05 -2.74
N ASP A 167 -9.99 -17.48 -2.73
CA ASP A 167 -11.09 -16.70 -2.11
C ASP A 167 -10.91 -16.52 -0.60
N ILE A 168 -10.49 -17.56 0.12
CA ILE A 168 -10.20 -17.47 1.56
C ILE A 168 -9.06 -16.48 1.81
N ALA A 169 -7.93 -16.62 1.12
CA ALA A 169 -6.79 -15.71 1.26
C ALA A 169 -7.21 -14.25 0.97
N SER A 170 -8.01 -14.05 -0.08
CA SER A 170 -8.55 -12.76 -0.46
C SER A 170 -9.44 -12.13 0.62
N ARG A 171 -10.35 -12.93 1.21
CA ARG A 171 -11.22 -12.47 2.29
C ARG A 171 -10.43 -12.17 3.56
N VAL A 172 -9.46 -13.01 3.92
CA VAL A 172 -8.60 -12.79 5.09
C VAL A 172 -7.78 -11.51 4.91
N MET A 173 -7.16 -11.30 3.75
CA MET A 173 -6.45 -10.05 3.45
C MET A 173 -7.39 -8.84 3.56
N GLY A 174 -8.58 -8.90 2.97
CA GLY A 174 -9.56 -7.81 3.08
C GLY A 174 -9.96 -7.51 4.52
N TRP A 175 -10.23 -8.53 5.35
CA TRP A 175 -10.58 -8.33 6.76
C TRP A 175 -9.41 -7.76 7.58
N LEU A 176 -8.18 -8.21 7.31
CA LEU A 176 -6.97 -7.65 7.93
C LEU A 176 -6.83 -6.16 7.60
N VAL A 177 -7.06 -5.79 6.34
CA VAL A 177 -7.02 -4.39 5.89
C VAL A 177 -8.09 -3.55 6.58
N VAL A 178 -9.33 -4.03 6.65
CA VAL A 178 -10.42 -3.33 7.35
C VAL A 178 -10.04 -3.12 8.82
N GLY A 179 -9.58 -4.17 9.51
CA GLY A 179 -9.19 -4.09 10.91
C GLY A 179 -8.05 -3.11 11.15
N LEU A 180 -6.99 -3.17 10.33
CA LEU A 180 -5.83 -2.28 10.47
C LEU A 180 -6.18 -0.83 10.13
N SER A 181 -6.96 -0.60 9.08
CA SER A 181 -7.42 0.74 8.70
C SER A 181 -8.31 1.36 9.77
N LEU A 182 -9.21 0.58 10.38
CA LEU A 182 -10.01 1.05 11.53
C LEU A 182 -9.14 1.35 12.74
N LEU A 183 -8.13 0.52 13.03
CA LEU A 183 -7.20 0.77 14.14
C LEU A 183 -6.47 2.11 13.96
N PHE A 184 -5.87 2.36 12.79
CA PHE A 184 -5.18 3.62 12.51
C PHE A 184 -6.14 4.81 12.49
N ALA A 185 -7.35 4.66 11.93
CA ALA A 185 -8.36 5.71 11.97
C ALA A 185 -8.77 6.07 13.39
N LEU A 186 -9.10 5.08 14.22
CA LEU A 186 -9.57 5.31 15.59
C LEU A 186 -8.47 5.90 16.48
N THR A 187 -7.24 5.42 16.34
CA THR A 187 -6.10 5.95 17.10
C THR A 187 -5.72 7.36 16.67
N GLY A 188 -5.77 7.66 15.37
CA GLY A 188 -5.61 9.02 14.87
C GLY A 188 -6.69 9.99 15.36
N LEU A 189 -7.97 9.57 15.38
CA LEU A 189 -9.07 10.39 15.91
C LEU A 189 -9.00 10.57 17.44
N ALA A 190 -8.50 9.56 18.15
CA ALA A 190 -8.29 9.62 19.61
C ALA A 190 -6.99 10.34 19.99
N ASN A 191 -6.18 10.75 19.00
CA ASN A 191 -4.86 11.34 19.19
C ASN A 191 -3.92 10.47 20.06
N VAL A 192 -4.03 9.15 19.90
CA VAL A 192 -3.21 8.14 20.62
C VAL A 192 -2.06 7.71 19.73
N SER A 193 -0.83 7.90 20.21
CA SER A 193 0.39 7.49 19.49
C SER A 193 0.54 5.98 19.49
N LEU A 194 0.66 5.37 18.30
CA LEU A 194 0.99 3.95 18.11
C LEU A 194 2.47 3.72 17.79
N GLU A 195 3.34 4.71 17.96
CA GLU A 195 4.74 4.66 17.49
C GLU A 195 5.49 3.40 17.93
N ASP A 196 5.36 3.00 19.19
CA ASP A 196 6.03 1.82 19.76
C ASP A 196 5.50 0.49 19.22
N VAL A 197 4.24 0.45 18.79
CA VAL A 197 3.53 -0.77 18.39
C VAL A 197 3.43 -0.90 16.88
N ALA A 198 3.43 0.22 16.14
CA ALA A 198 3.24 0.27 14.70
C ALA A 198 4.32 -0.53 13.95
N GLY A 199 5.58 -0.48 14.42
CA GLY A 199 6.68 -1.23 13.82
C GLY A 199 6.53 -2.75 13.95
N PRO A 200 6.47 -3.30 15.17
CA PRO A 200 6.26 -4.72 15.40
C PRO A 200 4.96 -5.24 14.76
N LEU A 201 3.88 -4.45 14.83
CA LEU A 201 2.59 -4.81 14.27
C LEU A 201 2.61 -4.85 12.74
N GLY A 202 3.27 -3.88 12.10
CA GLY A 202 3.49 -3.89 10.65
C GLY A 202 4.29 -5.11 10.18
N LEU A 203 5.37 -5.47 10.89
CA LEU A 203 6.16 -6.69 10.60
C LEU A 203 5.34 -7.98 10.79
N ALA A 204 4.53 -8.07 11.84
CA ALA A 204 3.67 -9.22 12.09
C ALA A 204 2.61 -9.36 11.00
N VAL A 205 1.92 -8.27 10.65
CA VAL A 205 0.93 -8.24 9.56
C VAL A 205 1.59 -8.59 8.23
N PHE A 206 2.77 -8.05 7.94
CA PHE A 206 3.54 -8.42 6.74
C PHE A 206 3.85 -9.92 6.68
N GLY A 207 4.35 -10.50 7.77
CA GLY A 207 4.64 -11.93 7.85
C GLY A 207 3.39 -12.77 7.57
N VAL A 208 2.25 -12.38 8.14
CA VAL A 208 0.96 -13.04 7.91
C VAL A 208 0.52 -12.91 6.45
N LEU A 209 0.60 -11.72 5.85
CA LEU A 209 0.19 -11.48 4.46
C LEU A 209 1.08 -12.25 3.47
N LEU A 210 2.39 -12.24 3.68
CA LEU A 210 3.34 -13.01 2.88
C LEU A 210 3.08 -14.51 3.02
N ALA A 211 2.88 -15.00 4.25
CA ALA A 211 2.57 -16.41 4.51
C ALA A 211 1.24 -16.85 3.85
N LEU A 212 0.18 -16.04 3.98
CA LEU A 212 -1.11 -16.30 3.32
C LEU A 212 -0.96 -16.35 1.81
N ARG A 213 -0.13 -15.48 1.24
CA ARG A 213 0.12 -15.45 -0.21
C ARG A 213 0.90 -16.66 -0.69
N ILE A 214 1.92 -17.08 0.06
CA ILE A 214 2.66 -18.33 -0.23
C ILE A 214 1.71 -19.52 -0.09
N TRP A 215 0.93 -19.59 0.98
CA TRP A 215 -0.03 -20.66 1.25
C TRP A 215 -1.09 -20.79 0.15
N SER A 216 -1.63 -19.67 -0.35
CA SER A 216 -2.58 -19.67 -1.47
C SER A 216 -2.02 -20.36 -2.72
N ARG A 217 -0.69 -20.44 -2.85
CA ARG A 217 0.03 -21.04 -3.99
C ARG A 217 0.48 -22.48 -3.76
N MET A 218 0.54 -22.97 -2.52
CA MET A 218 0.97 -24.34 -2.19
C MET A 218 -0.15 -25.40 -2.36
N GLY A 219 -1.19 -25.10 -3.15
CA GLY A 219 -2.28 -26.05 -3.43
C GLY A 219 -1.88 -27.13 -4.44
N PRO A 220 -2.43 -28.37 -4.33
CA PRO A 220 -2.27 -29.38 -5.36
C PRO A 220 -2.78 -28.84 -6.71
N ARG A 221 -1.97 -28.98 -7.76
CA ARG A 221 -2.40 -28.67 -9.12
C ARG A 221 -3.51 -29.65 -9.48
N THR A 222 -4.73 -29.17 -9.70
CA THR A 222 -5.79 -30.01 -10.27
C THR A 222 -5.38 -30.36 -11.71
N PRO A 223 -5.28 -31.65 -12.07
CA PRO A 223 -5.06 -32.03 -13.45
C PRO A 223 -6.28 -31.63 -14.28
N GLN A 224 -6.04 -31.05 -15.46
CA GLN A 224 -7.09 -30.85 -16.45
C GLN A 224 -7.65 -32.21 -16.85
N VAL A 225 -8.95 -32.40 -16.66
CA VAL A 225 -9.68 -33.38 -17.47
C VAL A 225 -9.74 -32.76 -18.86
N ALA A 226 -9.09 -33.45 -19.81
CA ALA A 226 -9.05 -33.10 -21.22
C ALA A 226 -10.44 -33.15 -21.86
#